data_AF-A0A8I1N0W9-F1
#
_entry.id   AF-A0A8I1N0W9-F1
#
_cell.length_a   1.000
_cell.length_b   1.000
_cell.length_c   1.000
_cell.angle_alpha   90.00
_cell.angle_beta   90.00
_cell.angle_gamma   90.00
#
_symmetry.space_group_name_H-M   'P 1'
#
loop_
_entity.id
_entity.type
_entity.pdbx_description
1 polymer ?
#
loop_
_entity_poly.entity_id
_entity_poly.type
_entity_poly.pdbx_seq_one_letter_code
_entity_poly.pdbx_strand_id
1 'polypeptide(L)'
;PVAGMSVSANYLNAMLPTFEGDVPQYYNDSQCNCTAGVGHLVQHGQCPANLAAPGKQKTPQATDACVKNTWWQKPNAFPGASVSQAQITAWEKEDIAWAVKSARNLLAKANITHVTQNEFDGLVDLIYNGGLYKSYHIANYINAGNFEAAIKSNTRRGKNNHLPQNRIEFENSGLAQGELCK
;
A
#
# COMPACT_ATOMS: atom_id res chain seq x y z
N PRO A 1 -13.26 -13.22 -15.51
CA PRO A 1 -11.97 -13.94 -15.52
C PRO A 1 -10.80 -13.07 -15.02
N VAL A 2 -10.08 -13.54 -14.00
CA VAL A 2 -8.97 -12.82 -13.34
C VAL A 2 -7.88 -12.35 -14.30
N ALA A 3 -7.55 -13.15 -15.31
CA ALA A 3 -6.44 -12.86 -16.25
C ALA A 3 -6.60 -11.51 -16.98
N GLY A 4 -7.83 -11.04 -17.19
CA GLY A 4 -8.14 -9.78 -17.86
C GLY A 4 -8.44 -8.61 -16.93
N MET A 5 -8.48 -8.80 -15.61
CA MET A 5 -8.93 -7.77 -14.67
C MET A 5 -7.88 -6.71 -14.41
N SER A 6 -8.21 -5.44 -14.63
CA SER A 6 -7.46 -4.29 -14.12
C SER A 6 -8.15 -3.73 -12.89
N VAL A 7 -7.48 -2.82 -12.16
CA VAL A 7 -8.17 -2.04 -11.13
C VAL A 7 -9.30 -1.19 -11.72
N SER A 8 -10.33 -0.93 -10.92
CA SER A 8 -11.43 -0.06 -11.33
C SER A 8 -11.07 1.42 -11.31
N ALA A 9 -11.83 2.23 -12.06
CA ALA A 9 -11.74 3.69 -11.98
C ALA A 9 -12.09 4.21 -10.57
N ASN A 10 -12.96 3.51 -9.83
CA ASN A 10 -13.28 3.89 -8.45
C ASN A 10 -12.08 3.69 -7.52
N TYR A 11 -11.34 2.58 -7.69
CA TYR A 11 -10.11 2.38 -6.93
C TYR A 11 -9.09 3.49 -7.22
N LEU A 12 -8.81 3.74 -8.51
CA LEU A 12 -7.83 4.73 -8.95
C LEU A 12 -8.18 6.16 -8.49
N ASN A 13 -9.44 6.56 -8.65
CA ASN A 13 -9.81 7.97 -8.50
C ASN A 13 -10.33 8.33 -7.11
N ALA A 14 -10.78 7.35 -6.32
CA ALA A 14 -11.39 7.60 -5.01
C ALA A 14 -10.65 6.91 -3.87
N MET A 15 -10.40 5.60 -3.97
CA MET A 15 -9.88 4.83 -2.84
C MET A 15 -8.38 5.07 -2.63
N LEU A 16 -7.56 4.86 -3.66
CA LEU A 16 -6.11 5.00 -3.58
C LEU A 16 -5.69 6.41 -3.11
N PRO A 17 -6.25 7.52 -3.65
CA PRO A 17 -5.93 8.87 -3.16
C PRO A 17 -6.39 9.12 -1.72
N THR A 18 -7.51 8.50 -1.30
CA THR A 18 -7.98 8.61 0.10
C THR A 18 -7.00 7.94 1.06
N PHE A 19 -6.47 6.78 0.69
CA PHE A 19 -5.57 6.01 1.55
C PHE A 19 -4.14 6.58 1.52
N GLU A 20 -3.52 6.68 0.35
CA GLU A 20 -2.12 7.10 0.22
C GLU A 20 -1.99 8.62 0.21
N GLY A 21 -2.88 9.30 -0.52
CA GLY A 21 -2.72 10.73 -0.84
C GLY A 21 -1.62 10.97 -1.88
N ASP A 22 -1.49 12.22 -2.31
CA ASP A 22 -0.44 12.66 -3.23
C ASP A 22 0.53 13.59 -2.51
N VAL A 23 1.77 13.14 -2.32
CA VAL A 23 2.84 13.87 -1.64
C VAL A 23 4.00 14.07 -2.62
N PRO A 24 4.05 15.19 -3.36
CA PRO A 24 5.08 15.40 -4.38
C PRO A 24 6.49 15.62 -3.80
N GLN A 25 6.64 15.64 -2.49
CA GLN A 25 7.92 15.71 -1.81
C GLN A 25 8.33 14.35 -1.24
N TYR A 26 9.64 14.12 -1.11
CA TYR A 26 10.13 12.97 -0.36
C TYR A 26 9.79 13.09 1.13
N TYR A 27 9.34 12.00 1.73
CA TYR A 27 9.01 11.87 3.15
C TYR A 27 9.41 10.50 3.69
N ASN A 28 9.57 10.40 5.01
CA ASN A 28 9.73 9.10 5.67
C ASN A 28 8.35 8.54 6.06
N ASP A 29 8.02 7.34 5.60
CA ASP A 29 6.77 6.66 5.94
C ASP A 29 6.74 6.20 7.41
N SER A 30 5.64 5.57 7.83
CA SER A 30 5.46 5.04 9.19
C SER A 30 6.43 3.92 9.56
N GLN A 31 7.18 3.40 8.58
CA GLN A 31 8.22 2.39 8.73
C GLN A 31 9.63 2.95 8.55
N CYS A 32 9.77 4.28 8.48
CA CYS A 32 11.02 4.99 8.26
C CYS A 32 11.70 4.69 6.91
N ASN A 33 10.94 4.30 5.88
CA ASN A 33 11.44 4.24 4.51
C ASN A 33 11.25 5.57 3.79
N CYS A 34 12.10 5.83 2.79
CA CYS A 34 11.95 6.99 1.94
C CYS A 34 10.89 6.76 0.88
N THR A 35 9.92 7.67 0.85
CA THR A 35 8.68 7.54 0.07
C THR A 35 8.36 8.87 -0.61
N ALA A 36 7.69 8.84 -1.77
CA ALA A 36 7.22 10.04 -2.48
C ALA A 36 6.00 9.74 -3.35
N GLY A 37 5.33 10.78 -3.86
CA GLY A 37 4.15 10.66 -4.71
C GLY A 37 2.98 10.00 -3.98
N VAL A 38 2.38 9.01 -4.64
CA VAL A 38 1.29 8.20 -4.08
C VAL A 38 1.90 6.99 -3.38
N GLY A 39 2.51 7.17 -2.21
CA GLY A 39 3.04 6.04 -1.43
C GLY A 39 4.20 5.24 -2.07
N HIS A 40 4.85 5.76 -3.12
CA HIS A 40 5.93 5.05 -3.81
C HIS A 40 7.16 4.92 -2.94
N LEU A 41 7.59 3.68 -2.69
CA LEU A 41 8.81 3.36 -1.94
C LEU A 41 10.05 3.65 -2.81
N VAL A 42 10.73 4.75 -2.54
CA VAL A 42 11.96 5.15 -3.24
C VAL A 42 13.14 4.30 -2.79
N GLN A 43 13.28 4.08 -1.48
CA GLN A 43 14.29 3.20 -0.92
C GLN A 43 13.92 2.75 0.49
N HIS A 44 14.46 1.59 0.89
CA HIS A 44 14.43 1.19 2.30
C HIS A 44 15.34 2.09 3.15
N GLY A 45 14.85 2.43 4.34
CA GLY A 45 15.53 3.37 5.22
C GLY A 45 15.28 4.83 4.86
N GLN A 46 15.79 5.73 5.71
CA GLN A 46 15.42 7.14 5.70
C GLN A 46 15.77 7.85 4.39
N CYS A 47 14.96 8.84 4.01
CA CYS A 47 15.32 9.75 2.95
C CYS A 47 16.64 10.47 3.25
N PRO A 48 17.51 10.65 2.25
CA PRO A 48 18.67 11.52 2.39
C PRO A 48 18.26 12.90 2.92
N ALA A 49 19.06 13.46 3.83
CA ALA A 49 18.75 14.71 4.52
C ALA A 49 18.54 15.90 3.57
N ASN A 50 19.09 15.84 2.36
CA ASN A 50 18.94 16.85 1.31
C ASN A 50 17.67 16.70 0.45
N LEU A 51 16.87 15.65 0.66
CA LEU A 51 15.66 15.35 -0.13
C LEU A 51 14.37 15.42 0.68
N ALA A 52 14.42 15.17 1.99
CA ALA A 52 13.23 15.12 2.83
C ALA A 52 12.59 16.51 3.02
N ALA A 53 11.32 16.67 2.63
CA ALA A 53 10.59 17.91 2.88
C ALA A 53 9.98 17.92 4.29
N PRO A 54 9.90 19.10 4.94
CA PRO A 54 9.16 19.24 6.18
C PRO A 54 7.64 19.21 5.90
N GLY A 55 6.90 18.32 6.59
CA GLY A 55 5.49 18.61 6.92
C GLY A 55 4.37 17.71 6.41
N LYS A 56 4.61 16.50 5.87
CA LYS A 56 3.52 15.53 5.60
C LYS A 56 3.86 14.11 6.06
N GLN A 57 4.00 13.92 7.36
CA GLN A 57 3.92 12.59 7.98
C GLN A 57 2.43 12.21 8.11
N LYS A 58 1.92 11.30 7.27
CA LYS A 58 0.57 10.74 7.45
C LYS A 58 0.61 9.67 8.57
N THR A 59 0.18 10.09 9.76
CA THR A 59 -0.44 9.34 10.89
C THR A 59 0.43 8.34 11.71
N PRO A 60 -0.05 7.86 12.88
CA PRO A 60 0.29 8.38 14.20
C PRO A 60 1.14 7.40 15.02
N GLN A 61 2.08 6.69 14.41
CA GLN A 61 3.17 6.01 15.14
C GLN A 61 4.36 5.83 14.22
N ALA A 62 5.03 6.93 13.84
CA ALA A 62 6.48 6.86 13.73
C ALA A 62 7.00 6.64 15.15
N THR A 63 6.98 5.38 15.61
CA THR A 63 7.42 5.02 16.97
C THR A 63 8.79 5.66 17.23
N ASP A 64 9.05 5.99 18.48
CA ASP A 64 10.14 6.85 18.97
C ASP A 64 11.57 6.58 18.45
N ALA A 65 11.80 5.55 17.63
CA ALA A 65 13.04 5.27 16.93
C ALA A 65 13.35 6.24 15.76
N CYS A 66 12.34 6.78 15.05
CA CYS A 66 12.57 7.88 14.09
C CYS A 66 12.65 9.26 14.80
N VAL A 67 12.19 9.33 16.06
CA VAL A 67 12.00 10.54 16.88
C VAL A 67 13.04 10.67 18.01
N LYS A 68 14.04 9.80 18.12
CA LYS A 68 15.14 9.94 19.10
C LYS A 68 16.34 10.75 18.63
N ASN A 69 16.36 11.23 17.38
CA ASN A 69 17.42 12.09 16.85
C ASN A 69 16.91 13.52 16.66
N THR A 70 17.12 14.37 17.66
CA THR A 70 16.54 15.72 17.89
C THR A 70 16.88 16.82 16.86
N TRP A 71 16.85 16.56 15.56
CA TRP A 71 17.13 17.55 14.53
C TRP A 71 15.96 18.52 14.24
N TRP A 72 14.79 18.36 14.88
CA TRP A 72 13.61 19.24 14.69
C TRP A 72 13.44 20.36 15.72
N GLN A 73 14.31 20.48 16.74
CA GLN A 73 14.12 21.48 17.81
C GLN A 73 14.53 22.92 17.43
N LYS A 74 15.15 23.12 16.25
CA LYS A 74 15.27 24.43 15.58
C LYS A 74 15.24 24.22 14.06
N PRO A 75 14.05 24.20 13.42
CA PRO A 75 13.94 23.93 12.00
C PRO A 75 14.34 25.19 11.23
N ASN A 76 15.61 25.28 10.83
CA ASN A 76 15.95 26.12 9.69
C ASN A 76 15.48 25.35 8.45
N ALA A 77 14.58 25.98 7.69
CA ALA A 77 13.83 25.40 6.58
C ALA A 77 14.69 24.61 5.57
N PHE A 78 14.15 23.50 5.06
CA PHE A 78 14.70 22.75 3.92
C PHE A 78 13.74 22.84 2.71
N PRO A 79 14.13 23.49 1.61
CA PRO A 79 13.60 23.23 0.27
C PRO A 79 14.41 22.07 -0.35
N GLY A 80 13.88 21.11 -1.11
CA GLY A 80 12.76 21.18 -2.03
C GLY A 80 13.11 20.42 -3.32
N ALA A 81 13.46 19.12 -3.23
CA ALA A 81 13.44 18.25 -4.39
C ALA A 81 12.03 17.66 -4.50
N SER A 82 11.13 18.37 -5.18
CA SER A 82 9.84 17.81 -5.54
C SER A 82 9.99 16.85 -6.71
N VAL A 83 9.31 15.72 -6.63
CA VAL A 83 9.11 14.83 -7.76
C VAL A 83 8.11 15.49 -8.72
N SER A 84 8.38 15.47 -10.02
CA SER A 84 7.47 16.04 -11.00
C SER A 84 6.17 15.22 -11.05
N GLN A 85 5.05 15.86 -11.38
CA GLN A 85 3.77 15.12 -11.52
C GLN A 85 3.89 13.97 -12.54
N ALA A 86 4.63 14.18 -13.62
CA ALA A 86 4.87 13.15 -14.62
C ALA A 86 5.59 11.92 -14.04
N GLN A 87 6.56 12.14 -13.14
CA GLN A 87 7.26 11.06 -12.47
C GLN A 87 6.38 10.36 -11.42
N ILE A 88 5.56 11.11 -10.69
CA ILE A 88 4.57 10.54 -9.75
C ILE A 88 3.59 9.63 -10.50
N THR A 89 3.03 10.10 -11.61
CA THR A 89 2.13 9.31 -12.46
C THR A 89 2.83 8.09 -13.06
N ALA A 90 4.11 8.20 -13.42
CA ALA A 90 4.87 7.05 -13.91
C ALA A 90 5.04 5.98 -12.82
N TRP A 91 5.46 6.37 -11.61
CA TRP A 91 5.59 5.46 -10.47
C TRP A 91 4.26 4.83 -10.07
N GLU A 92 3.19 5.63 -9.95
CA GLU A 92 1.86 5.12 -9.64
C GLU A 92 1.44 4.03 -10.64
N LYS A 93 1.65 4.26 -11.93
CA LYS A 93 1.35 3.29 -12.99
C LYS A 93 2.18 2.01 -12.86
N GLU A 94 3.46 2.13 -12.55
CA GLU A 94 4.37 1.00 -12.36
C GLU A 94 3.97 0.16 -11.14
N ASP A 95 3.71 0.81 -10.00
CA ASP A 95 3.34 0.18 -8.74
C ASP A 95 1.98 -0.54 -8.85
N ILE A 96 1.00 0.09 -9.49
CA ILE A 96 -0.30 -0.53 -9.76
C ILE A 96 -0.14 -1.70 -10.73
N ALA A 97 0.65 -1.57 -11.79
CA ALA A 97 0.87 -2.66 -12.73
C ALA A 97 1.52 -3.87 -12.04
N TRP A 98 2.48 -3.62 -11.14
CA TRP A 98 3.10 -4.66 -10.31
C TRP A 98 2.08 -5.31 -9.36
N ALA A 99 1.25 -4.52 -8.67
CA ALA A 99 0.25 -5.02 -7.74
C ALA A 99 -0.84 -5.84 -8.45
N VAL A 100 -1.33 -5.37 -9.60
CA VAL A 100 -2.26 -6.10 -10.49
C VAL A 100 -1.68 -7.43 -10.94
N LYS A 101 -0.44 -7.44 -11.43
CA LYS A 101 0.24 -8.67 -11.86
C LYS A 101 0.37 -9.65 -10.70
N SER A 102 0.73 -9.15 -9.51
CA SER A 102 0.87 -9.94 -8.30
C SER A 102 -0.45 -10.53 -7.82
N ALA A 103 -1.54 -9.75 -7.83
CA ALA A 103 -2.88 -10.21 -7.50
C ALA A 103 -3.33 -11.35 -8.45
N ARG A 104 -3.18 -11.16 -9.76
CA ARG A 104 -3.51 -12.17 -10.77
C ARG A 104 -2.71 -13.46 -10.55
N ASN A 105 -1.41 -13.35 -10.29
CA ASN A 105 -0.54 -14.51 -10.04
C ASN A 105 -0.95 -15.26 -8.76
N LEU A 106 -1.30 -14.53 -7.71
CA LEU A 106 -1.72 -15.11 -6.43
C LEU A 106 -3.04 -15.89 -6.58
N LEU A 107 -4.03 -15.27 -7.23
CA LEU A 107 -5.32 -15.90 -7.52
C LEU A 107 -5.14 -17.13 -8.43
N ALA A 108 -4.33 -17.02 -9.49
CA ALA A 108 -4.04 -18.14 -10.38
C ALA A 108 -3.36 -19.31 -9.64
N LYS A 109 -2.42 -19.03 -8.74
CA LYS A 109 -1.75 -20.05 -7.92
C LYS A 109 -2.71 -20.76 -6.96
N ALA A 110 -3.73 -20.05 -6.48
CA ALA A 110 -4.80 -20.60 -5.66
C ALA A 110 -5.90 -21.30 -6.50
N ASN A 111 -5.71 -21.45 -7.82
CA ASN A 111 -6.70 -21.98 -8.78
C ASN A 111 -8.00 -21.16 -8.87
N ILE A 112 -7.93 -19.86 -8.59
CA ILE A 112 -9.09 -18.96 -8.62
C ILE A 112 -9.11 -18.20 -9.94
N THR A 113 -10.18 -18.41 -10.70
CA THR A 113 -10.31 -17.86 -12.06
C THR A 113 -11.31 -16.72 -12.16
N HIS A 114 -12.14 -16.51 -11.13
CA HIS A 114 -13.21 -15.52 -11.09
C HIS A 114 -13.26 -14.84 -9.72
N VAL A 115 -13.49 -13.53 -9.73
CA VAL A 115 -13.69 -12.64 -8.58
C VAL A 115 -14.52 -11.44 -9.06
N THR A 116 -15.19 -10.76 -8.13
CA THR A 116 -15.80 -9.44 -8.39
C THR A 116 -14.73 -8.38 -8.62
N GLN A 117 -15.11 -7.26 -9.24
CA GLN A 117 -14.20 -6.11 -9.36
C GLN A 117 -13.76 -5.56 -8.00
N ASN A 118 -14.66 -5.52 -7.01
CA ASN A 118 -14.33 -5.03 -5.66
C ASN A 118 -13.35 -5.97 -4.95
N GLU A 119 -13.55 -7.29 -5.06
CA GLU A 119 -12.62 -8.27 -4.51
C GLU A 119 -11.22 -8.11 -5.14
N PHE A 120 -11.16 -7.91 -6.46
CA PHE A 120 -9.89 -7.69 -7.16
C PHE A 120 -9.20 -6.40 -6.70
N ASP A 121 -9.94 -5.29 -6.63
CA ASP A 121 -9.38 -3.99 -6.19
C ASP A 121 -8.88 -4.05 -4.74
N GLY A 122 -9.61 -4.71 -3.84
CA GLY A 122 -9.21 -4.90 -2.44
C GLY A 122 -7.91 -5.71 -2.31
N LEU A 123 -7.75 -6.77 -3.11
CA LEU A 123 -6.50 -7.55 -3.13
C LEU A 123 -5.34 -6.74 -3.72
N VAL A 124 -5.60 -5.94 -4.75
CA VAL A 124 -4.59 -5.04 -5.31
C VAL A 124 -4.13 -4.01 -4.27
N ASP A 125 -5.04 -3.38 -3.52
CA ASP A 125 -4.67 -2.42 -2.47
C ASP A 125 -3.83 -3.05 -1.37
N LEU A 126 -4.20 -4.26 -0.94
CA LEU A 126 -3.43 -5.00 0.06
C LEU A 126 -1.98 -5.23 -0.40
N ILE A 127 -1.80 -5.56 -1.67
CA ILE A 127 -0.48 -5.80 -2.26
C ILE A 127 0.27 -4.49 -2.45
N TYR A 128 -0.40 -3.45 -2.94
CA TYR A 128 0.15 -2.11 -3.12
C TYR A 128 0.72 -1.54 -1.80
N ASN A 129 -0.10 -1.55 -0.74
CA ASN A 129 0.23 -1.06 0.58
C ASN A 129 1.29 -1.90 1.30
N GLY A 130 1.08 -3.22 1.32
CA GLY A 130 1.86 -4.13 2.15
C GLY A 130 3.15 -4.59 1.49
N GLY A 131 3.23 -4.54 0.16
CA GLY A 131 4.16 -5.34 -0.60
C GLY A 131 3.84 -6.85 -0.50
N LEU A 132 4.34 -7.65 -1.45
CA LEU A 132 4.09 -9.10 -1.46
C LEU A 132 4.73 -9.81 -0.26
N TYR A 133 5.87 -9.31 0.22
CA TYR A 133 6.64 -9.89 1.33
C TYR A 133 5.88 -9.82 2.66
N LYS A 134 5.27 -8.68 3.00
CA LYS A 134 4.50 -8.55 4.24
C LYS A 134 3.15 -9.25 4.17
N SER A 135 2.66 -9.45 2.94
CA SER A 135 1.45 -10.22 2.66
C SER A 135 1.73 -11.71 2.46
N TYR A 136 2.96 -12.22 2.63
CA TYR A 136 3.29 -13.62 2.36
C TYR A 136 2.46 -14.62 3.20
N HIS A 137 2.22 -14.31 4.48
CA HIS A 137 1.33 -15.13 5.31
C HIS A 137 -0.12 -15.11 4.81
N ILE A 138 -0.61 -13.95 4.37
CA ILE A 138 -1.95 -13.80 3.78
C ILE A 138 -2.03 -14.55 2.45
N ALA A 139 -1.00 -14.46 1.61
CA ALA A 139 -0.87 -15.18 0.36
C ALA A 139 -0.84 -16.71 0.57
N ASN A 140 -0.20 -17.20 1.62
CA ASN A 140 -0.23 -18.62 1.98
C ASN A 140 -1.63 -19.07 2.37
N TYR A 141 -2.37 -18.25 3.12
CA TYR A 141 -3.76 -18.53 3.45
C TYR A 141 -4.65 -18.55 2.20
N ILE A 142 -4.47 -17.61 1.26
CA ILE A 142 -5.17 -17.62 -0.03
C ILE A 142 -4.85 -18.89 -0.83
N ASN A 143 -3.57 -19.25 -0.96
CA ASN A 143 -3.15 -20.47 -1.66
C ASN A 143 -3.70 -21.76 -1.03
N ALA A 144 -3.93 -21.75 0.28
CA ALA A 144 -4.53 -22.86 1.02
C ALA A 144 -6.07 -22.83 1.02
N GLY A 145 -6.70 -21.85 0.37
CA GLY A 145 -8.15 -21.64 0.41
C GLY A 145 -8.69 -21.19 1.77
N ASN A 146 -7.82 -20.79 2.70
CA ASN A 146 -8.19 -20.41 4.07
C ASN A 146 -8.40 -18.89 4.18
N PHE A 147 -9.44 -18.39 3.55
CA PHE A 147 -9.74 -16.95 3.49
C PHE A 147 -10.09 -16.33 4.84
N GLU A 148 -10.69 -17.11 5.75
CA GLU A 148 -10.95 -16.63 7.12
C GLU A 148 -9.64 -16.30 7.84
N ALA A 149 -8.62 -17.16 7.73
CA ALA A 149 -7.30 -16.88 8.27
C ALA A 149 -6.62 -15.72 7.55
N ALA A 150 -6.82 -15.57 6.23
CA ALA A 150 -6.34 -14.43 5.46
C ALA A 150 -6.90 -13.10 6.01
N ILE A 151 -8.22 -13.00 6.23
CA ILE A 151 -8.90 -11.84 6.81
C ILE A 151 -8.38 -11.55 8.23
N LYS A 152 -8.28 -12.58 9.07
CA LYS A 152 -7.78 -12.43 10.45
C LYS A 152 -6.34 -11.93 10.47
N SER A 153 -5.52 -12.41 9.53
CA SER A 153 -4.14 -11.98 9.36
C SER A 153 -4.05 -10.54 8.87
N ASN A 154 -4.84 -10.15 7.87
CA ASN A 154 -4.84 -8.77 7.37
C ASN A 154 -5.36 -7.79 8.43
N THR A 155 -6.42 -8.15 9.15
CA THR A 155 -6.94 -7.33 10.25
C THR A 155 -5.88 -7.11 11.34
N ARG A 156 -5.11 -8.14 11.67
CA ARG A 156 -3.98 -8.00 12.62
C ARG A 156 -2.89 -7.09 12.07
N ARG A 157 -2.51 -7.26 10.80
CA ARG A 157 -1.55 -6.39 10.10
C ARG A 157 -1.99 -4.93 10.16
N GLY A 158 -3.25 -4.66 9.81
CA GLY A 158 -3.82 -3.32 9.83
C GLY A 158 -3.78 -2.67 11.22
N LYS A 159 -4.10 -3.44 12.27
CA LYS A 159 -3.96 -2.97 13.66
C LYS A 159 -2.50 -2.68 14.03
N ASN A 160 -1.57 -3.59 13.73
CA ASN A 160 -0.15 -3.43 14.06
C ASN A 160 0.48 -2.23 13.34
N ASN A 161 0.02 -1.95 12.12
CA ASN A 161 0.50 -0.83 11.30
C ASN A 161 -0.35 0.44 11.47
N HIS A 162 -1.34 0.43 12.37
CA HIS A 162 -2.26 1.56 12.65
C HIS A 162 -2.93 2.13 11.39
N LEU A 163 -3.35 1.24 10.48
CA LEU A 163 -4.05 1.63 9.27
C LEU A 163 -5.48 2.10 9.56
N PRO A 164 -6.03 3.02 8.75
CA PRO A 164 -7.44 3.38 8.82
C PRO A 164 -8.35 2.16 8.70
N GLN A 165 -9.40 2.09 9.54
CA GLN A 165 -10.32 0.96 9.56
C GLN A 165 -10.99 0.72 8.20
N ASN A 166 -11.42 1.79 7.53
CA ASN A 166 -12.03 1.72 6.21
C ASN A 166 -11.09 1.15 5.13
N ARG A 167 -9.77 1.34 5.26
CA ARG A 167 -8.79 0.70 4.38
C ARG A 167 -8.72 -0.80 4.64
N ILE A 168 -8.66 -1.21 5.90
CA ILE A 168 -8.61 -2.62 6.29
C ILE A 168 -9.88 -3.35 5.80
N GLU A 169 -11.06 -2.71 5.93
CA GLU A 169 -12.33 -3.23 5.43
C GLU A 169 -12.32 -3.37 3.91
N PHE A 170 -11.80 -2.38 3.19
CA PHE A 170 -11.65 -2.42 1.73
C PHE A 170 -10.70 -3.54 1.28
N GLU A 171 -9.52 -3.67 1.87
CA GLU A 171 -8.59 -4.76 1.58
C GLU A 171 -9.20 -6.13 1.91
N ASN A 172 -9.92 -6.23 3.04
CA ASN A 172 -10.62 -7.46 3.43
C ASN A 172 -11.75 -7.81 2.46
N SER A 173 -12.31 -6.86 1.71
CA SER A 173 -13.26 -7.18 0.63
C SER A 173 -12.61 -8.04 -0.46
N GLY A 174 -11.30 -7.90 -0.69
CA GLY A 174 -10.51 -8.79 -1.57
C GLY A 174 -10.23 -10.18 -1.01
N LEU A 175 -10.60 -10.40 0.25
CA LEU A 175 -10.44 -11.67 0.97
C LEU A 175 -11.81 -12.25 1.38
N ALA A 176 -12.89 -11.48 1.27
CA ALA A 176 -14.23 -11.89 1.65
C ALA A 176 -14.78 -12.85 0.58
N GLN A 177 -15.26 -14.01 1.01
CA GLN A 177 -15.81 -15.01 0.10
C GLN A 177 -17.17 -14.55 -0.45
N GLY A 178 -17.25 -14.30 -1.76
CA GLY A 178 -18.49 -14.13 -2.51
C GLY A 178 -18.43 -14.62 -3.96
N GLU A 179 -17.27 -14.51 -4.64
CA GLU A 179 -17.09 -15.06 -6.01
C GLU A 179 -15.79 -15.85 -6.23
N LEU A 180 -14.88 -15.88 -5.24
CA LEU A 180 -13.59 -16.57 -5.29
C LEU A 180 -13.66 -18.11 -5.28
N CYS A 181 -14.84 -18.71 -5.12
CA CYS A 181 -15.04 -20.17 -5.15
C CYS A 181 -16.32 -20.54 -5.92
N LYS A 182 -16.16 -21.02 -7.15
CA LYS A 182 -16.98 -22.08 -7.74
C LYS A 182 -16.05 -23.22 -8.11
#